data_AF-A0A841AKX2-F1
#
_entry.id   AF-A0A841AKX2-F1
#
_cell.length_a   1.000
_cell.length_b   1.000
_cell.length_c   1.000
_cell.angle_alpha   90.00
_cell.angle_beta   90.00
_cell.angle_gamma   90.00
#
_symmetry.space_group_name_H-M   'P 1'
#
loop_
_entity.id
_entity.type
_entity.pdbx_description
1 polymer ?
#
loop_
_entity_poly.entity_id
_entity_poly.type
_entity_poly.pdbx_seq_one_letter_code
_entity_poly.pdbx_strand_id
1 'polypeptide(L)'
;MDYGKFKYEEAQKAKEARRNQANTILKEVRFRLKIDVHDYETKRKRAEGFLAAGDKVKAMILFRGREQSRPDQGVRLLKRFAEDVAEFGTVESSPTIDGRNMVMVIGPLKTKATAKAEAEARRVASKPSKGGADAAADADETDDVDSPETTDAAVETPAAASAPTDAPTKEDKDA
;
A
#
# COMPACT_ATOMS: atom_id res chain seq x y z
N MET A 1 -21.76 39.43 -9.16
CA MET A 1 -21.07 38.12 -8.99
C MET A 1 -19.58 38.39 -9.02
N ASP A 2 -18.92 38.26 -7.87
CA ASP A 2 -17.46 38.44 -7.81
C ASP A 2 -16.76 37.21 -8.36
N TYR A 3 -16.25 37.33 -9.58
CA TYR A 3 -15.59 36.25 -10.31
C TYR A 3 -14.34 35.71 -9.58
N GLY A 4 -13.65 36.58 -8.83
CA GLY A 4 -12.50 36.20 -8.01
C GLY A 4 -12.85 35.29 -6.83
N LYS A 5 -13.97 35.58 -6.14
CA LYS A 5 -14.45 34.76 -5.02
C LYS A 5 -14.93 33.39 -5.50
N PHE A 6 -15.63 33.35 -6.64
CA PHE A 6 -16.07 32.10 -7.26
C PHE A 6 -14.89 31.18 -7.64
N LYS A 7 -13.83 31.72 -8.26
CA LYS A 7 -12.63 30.92 -8.59
C LYS A 7 -11.92 30.36 -7.36
N TYR A 8 -11.93 31.09 -6.23
CA TYR A 8 -11.35 30.61 -4.98
C TYR A 8 -12.17 29.45 -4.40
N GLU A 9 -13.50 29.60 -4.34
CA GLU A 9 -14.41 28.56 -3.85
C GLU A 9 -14.35 27.30 -4.72
N GLU A 10 -14.26 27.46 -6.05
CA GLU A 10 -14.10 26.36 -6.99
C GLU A 10 -12.74 25.64 -6.81
N ALA A 11 -11.66 26.39 -6.63
CA ALA A 11 -10.33 25.82 -6.38
C ALA A 11 -10.25 25.07 -5.04
N GLN A 12 -10.91 25.58 -3.99
CA GLN A 12 -10.99 24.92 -2.69
C GLN A 12 -11.84 23.64 -2.77
N LYS A 13 -13.02 23.71 -3.40
CA LYS A 13 -13.86 22.53 -3.64
C LYS A 13 -13.15 21.47 -4.48
N ALA A 14 -12.38 21.88 -5.49
CA ALA A 14 -11.59 20.95 -6.31
C ALA A 14 -10.45 20.28 -5.53
N LYS A 15 -9.81 20.98 -4.57
CA LYS A 15 -8.81 20.40 -3.67
C LYS A 15 -9.43 19.43 -2.66
N GLU A 16 -10.58 19.79 -2.09
CA GLU A 16 -11.32 18.92 -1.17
C GLU A 16 -11.85 17.67 -1.86
N ALA A 17 -12.40 17.81 -3.08
CA ALA A 17 -12.83 16.67 -3.89
C ALA A 17 -11.65 15.73 -4.21
N ARG A 18 -10.49 16.27 -4.59
CA ARG A 18 -9.28 15.45 -4.83
C ARG A 18 -8.78 14.72 -3.58
N ARG A 19 -8.91 15.33 -2.39
CA ARG A 19 -8.54 14.68 -1.12
C ARG A 19 -9.53 13.60 -0.71
N ASN A 20 -10.82 13.82 -0.98
CA ASN A 20 -11.89 12.88 -0.64
C ASN A 20 -12.08 11.77 -1.67
N GLN A 21 -11.45 11.89 -2.85
CA GLN A 21 -11.44 10.84 -3.85
C GLN A 21 -10.72 9.61 -3.29
N ALA A 22 -11.48 8.53 -3.09
CA ALA A 22 -10.93 7.25 -2.68
C ALA A 22 -10.19 6.61 -3.86
N ASN A 23 -8.86 6.75 -3.89
CA ASN A 23 -8.02 6.15 -4.93
C ASN A 23 -8.02 4.62 -4.79
N THR A 24 -8.76 3.90 -5.62
CA THR A 24 -8.70 2.44 -5.72
C THR A 24 -7.39 2.03 -6.40
N ILE A 25 -6.57 1.24 -5.71
CA ILE A 25 -5.27 0.79 -6.20
C ILE A 25 -5.42 -0.63 -6.75
N LEU A 26 -4.70 -0.94 -7.84
CA LEU A 26 -4.56 -2.31 -8.33
C LEU A 26 -3.43 -3.01 -7.58
N LYS A 27 -3.78 -3.98 -6.73
CA LYS A 27 -2.85 -4.79 -5.97
C LYS A 27 -2.58 -6.09 -6.71
N GLU A 28 -1.31 -6.46 -6.84
CA GLU A 28 -0.93 -7.70 -7.54
C GLU A 28 -0.72 -8.84 -6.54
N VAL A 29 -1.31 -10.00 -6.83
CA VAL A 29 -1.07 -11.25 -6.10
C VAL A 29 -0.53 -12.28 -7.08
N ARG A 30 0.70 -12.72 -6.83
CA ARG A 30 1.44 -13.60 -7.75
C ARG A 30 1.37 -15.06 -7.27
N PHE A 31 0.93 -15.93 -8.18
CA PHE A 31 0.81 -17.36 -7.98
C PHE A 31 1.83 -18.11 -8.84
N ARG A 32 2.22 -19.29 -8.35
CA ARG A 32 2.95 -20.29 -9.13
C ARG A 32 1.96 -21.37 -9.56
N LEU A 33 2.23 -22.03 -10.70
CA LEU A 33 1.34 -23.08 -11.19
C LEU A 33 1.22 -24.26 -10.21
N LYS A 34 2.32 -24.62 -9.57
CA LYS A 34 2.39 -25.62 -8.49
C LYS A 34 2.52 -24.92 -7.15
N ILE A 35 1.40 -24.42 -6.63
CA ILE A 35 1.34 -23.78 -5.31
C ILE A 35 1.03 -24.81 -4.23
N ASP A 36 1.64 -24.65 -3.06
CA ASP A 36 1.28 -25.42 -1.86
C ASP A 36 -0.04 -24.92 -1.24
N VAL A 37 -0.73 -25.78 -0.52
CA VAL A 37 -2.02 -25.43 0.12
C VAL A 37 -1.87 -24.25 1.08
N HIS A 38 -0.81 -24.21 1.89
CA HIS A 38 -0.61 -23.15 2.87
C HIS A 38 -0.26 -21.80 2.21
N ASP A 39 0.57 -21.82 1.16
CA ASP A 39 0.90 -20.61 0.38
C ASP A 39 -0.35 -20.07 -0.33
N TYR A 40 -1.21 -20.97 -0.84
CA TYR A 40 -2.48 -20.60 -1.45
C TYR A 40 -3.39 -19.88 -0.45
N GLU A 41 -3.61 -20.44 0.74
CA GLU A 41 -4.45 -19.83 1.77
C GLU A 41 -3.94 -18.46 2.21
N THR A 42 -2.62 -18.31 2.34
CA THR A 42 -2.01 -17.03 2.71
C THR A 42 -2.26 -15.96 1.64
N LYS A 43 -2.12 -16.32 0.36
CA LYS A 43 -2.42 -15.41 -0.77
C LYS A 43 -3.90 -15.11 -0.90
N ARG A 44 -4.78 -16.09 -0.61
CA ARG A 44 -6.22 -15.90 -0.54
C ARG A 44 -6.60 -14.87 0.52
N LYS A 45 -6.17 -15.06 1.77
CA LYS A 45 -6.40 -14.10 2.86
C LYS A 45 -5.88 -12.69 2.53
N ARG A 46 -4.73 -12.59 1.87
CA ARG A 46 -4.19 -11.31 1.41
C ARG A 46 -5.10 -10.65 0.37
N ALA A 47 -5.62 -11.42 -0.60
CA ALA A 47 -6.54 -10.91 -1.61
C ALA A 47 -7.89 -10.49 -1.00
N GLU A 48 -8.44 -11.29 -0.09
CA GLU A 48 -9.64 -10.96 0.70
C GLU A 48 -9.44 -9.61 1.42
N GLY A 49 -8.30 -9.40 2.07
CA GLY A 49 -7.97 -8.14 2.75
C GLY A 49 -7.91 -6.94 1.79
N PHE A 50 -7.41 -7.11 0.57
CA PHE A 50 -7.38 -6.04 -0.43
C PHE A 50 -8.77 -5.72 -0.99
N LEU A 51 -9.59 -6.74 -1.26
CA LEU A 51 -10.97 -6.58 -1.72
C LEU A 51 -11.83 -5.93 -0.63
N ALA A 52 -11.66 -6.33 0.63
CA ALA A 52 -12.32 -5.71 1.77
C ALA A 52 -11.92 -4.23 1.97
N ALA A 53 -10.68 -3.87 1.64
CA ALA A 53 -10.21 -2.48 1.65
C ALA A 53 -10.72 -1.65 0.45
N GLY A 54 -11.42 -2.27 -0.52
CA GLY A 54 -11.92 -1.61 -1.73
C GLY A 54 -10.86 -1.40 -2.81
N ASP A 55 -9.76 -2.16 -2.76
CA ASP A 55 -8.73 -2.19 -3.81
C ASP A 55 -9.01 -3.33 -4.81
N LYS A 56 -8.60 -3.16 -6.06
CA LYS A 56 -8.72 -4.20 -7.10
C LYS A 56 -7.57 -5.19 -6.96
N VAL A 57 -7.83 -6.47 -7.21
CA VAL A 57 -6.81 -7.52 -7.14
C VAL A 57 -6.53 -8.08 -8.53
N LYS A 58 -5.28 -7.96 -8.96
CA LYS A 58 -4.74 -8.62 -10.15
C LYS A 58 -4.08 -9.92 -9.72
N ALA A 59 -4.76 -11.04 -9.94
CA ALA A 59 -4.21 -12.37 -9.75
C ALA A 59 -3.37 -12.74 -10.98
N MET A 60 -2.07 -12.98 -10.79
CA MET A 60 -1.13 -13.27 -11.86
C MET A 60 -0.44 -14.62 -11.62
N ILE A 61 -0.52 -15.53 -12.58
CA ILE A 61 0.28 -16.75 -12.64
C ILE A 61 1.44 -16.54 -13.59
N LEU A 62 2.65 -16.89 -13.18
CA LEU A 62 3.81 -16.93 -14.07
C LEU A 62 4.08 -18.36 -14.51
N PHE A 63 4.02 -18.62 -15.80
CA PHE A 63 4.42 -19.91 -16.35
C PHE A 63 5.94 -19.97 -16.44
N ARG A 64 6.55 -21.09 -16.02
CA ARG A 64 8.00 -21.29 -16.16
C ARG A 64 8.31 -22.40 -17.16
N GLY A 65 9.09 -22.05 -18.19
CA GLY A 65 9.62 -22.98 -19.19
C GLY A 65 8.51 -23.82 -19.83
N ARG A 66 8.49 -25.11 -19.51
CA ARG A 66 7.58 -26.12 -20.07
C ARG A 66 6.12 -25.96 -19.63
N GLU A 67 5.83 -25.07 -18.68
CA GLU A 67 4.46 -24.83 -18.19
C GLU A 67 3.62 -23.99 -19.16
N GLN A 68 4.24 -23.26 -20.09
CA GLN A 68 3.51 -22.44 -21.08
C GLN A 68 2.62 -23.29 -22.01
N SER A 69 2.96 -24.58 -22.20
CA SER A 69 2.14 -25.49 -23.01
C SER A 69 0.89 -26.01 -22.29
N ARG A 70 0.70 -25.68 -21.00
CA ARG A 70 -0.43 -26.16 -20.18
C ARG A 70 -1.21 -25.00 -19.54
N PRO A 71 -1.79 -24.09 -20.34
CA PRO A 71 -2.58 -22.97 -19.81
C PRO A 71 -3.82 -23.43 -19.03
N ASP A 72 -4.38 -24.60 -19.34
CA ASP A 72 -5.58 -25.15 -18.69
C ASP A 72 -5.43 -25.29 -17.17
N GLN A 73 -4.22 -25.63 -16.70
CA GLN A 73 -3.94 -25.75 -15.26
C GLN A 73 -3.97 -24.37 -14.58
N GLY A 74 -3.50 -23.33 -15.26
CA GLY A 74 -3.55 -21.96 -14.77
C GLY A 74 -4.99 -21.44 -14.69
N VAL A 75 -5.80 -21.72 -15.72
CA VAL A 75 -7.23 -21.36 -15.73
C VAL A 75 -7.96 -22.03 -14.58
N ARG A 76 -7.71 -23.32 -14.33
CA ARG A 76 -8.35 -24.05 -13.23
C ARG A 76 -8.01 -23.45 -11.86
N LEU A 77 -6.74 -23.07 -11.65
CA LEU A 77 -6.32 -22.44 -10.40
C LEU A 77 -6.99 -21.06 -10.20
N LEU A 78 -7.07 -20.25 -11.26
CA LEU A 78 -7.72 -18.93 -11.18
C LEU A 78 -9.24 -19.03 -11.00
N LYS A 79 -9.89 -20.03 -11.61
CA LYS A 79 -11.32 -20.30 -11.39
C LYS A 79 -11.60 -20.66 -9.93
N ARG A 80 -10.83 -21.60 -9.36
CA ARG A 80 -10.94 -21.95 -7.92
C ARG A 80 -10.72 -20.72 -7.05
N PHE A 81 -9.71 -19.91 -7.37
CA PHE A 81 -9.44 -18.68 -6.64
C PHE A 81 -10.59 -17.67 -6.72
N ALA A 82 -11.23 -17.53 -7.89
CA ALA A 82 -12.40 -16.68 -8.07
C ALA A 82 -13.61 -17.16 -7.25
N GLU A 83 -13.83 -18.47 -7.19
CA GLU A 83 -14.90 -19.08 -6.36
C GLU A 83 -14.66 -18.82 -4.87
N ASP A 84 -13.43 -19.02 -4.40
CA ASP A 84 -13.08 -18.83 -2.99
C ASP A 84 -13.19 -17.36 -2.52
N VAL A 85 -13.01 -16.39 -3.43
CA VAL A 85 -13.10 -14.94 -3.10
C VAL A 85 -14.40 -14.28 -3.56
N ALA A 86 -15.36 -15.08 -4.07
CA ALA A 86 -16.64 -14.59 -4.58
C ALA A 86 -17.48 -13.84 -3.53
N GLU A 87 -17.23 -14.08 -2.24
CA GLU A 87 -17.87 -13.36 -1.15
C GLU A 87 -17.46 -11.88 -1.06
N PHE A 88 -16.23 -11.55 -1.47
CA PHE A 88 -15.66 -10.20 -1.33
C PHE A 88 -15.56 -9.44 -2.64
N GLY A 89 -15.52 -10.14 -3.78
CA GLY A 89 -15.28 -9.53 -5.09
C GLY A 89 -15.92 -10.26 -6.25
N THR A 90 -16.06 -9.54 -7.36
CA THR A 90 -16.57 -10.03 -8.64
C THR A 90 -15.46 -10.02 -9.68
N VAL A 91 -15.45 -11.01 -10.58
CA VAL A 91 -14.48 -11.08 -11.68
C VAL A 91 -14.80 -9.97 -12.68
N GLU A 92 -13.88 -9.00 -12.83
CA GLU A 92 -13.98 -7.93 -13.83
C GLU A 92 -13.40 -8.38 -15.17
N SER A 93 -12.29 -9.12 -15.13
CA SER A 93 -11.60 -9.62 -16.31
C SER A 93 -11.32 -11.10 -16.15
N SER A 94 -11.82 -11.90 -17.10
CA SER A 94 -11.63 -13.34 -17.14
C SER A 94 -10.14 -13.71 -17.32
N PRO A 95 -9.73 -14.91 -16.90
CA PRO A 95 -8.36 -15.39 -17.06
C PRO A 95 -7.88 -15.28 -18.51
N THR A 96 -6.94 -14.38 -18.77
CA THR A 96 -6.38 -14.11 -20.09
C THR A 96 -4.87 -14.35 -20.07
N ILE A 97 -4.34 -14.91 -21.16
CA ILE A 97 -2.90 -15.14 -21.31
C ILE A 97 -2.26 -13.86 -21.84
N ASP A 98 -1.33 -13.32 -21.06
CA ASP A 98 -0.48 -12.18 -21.39
C ASP A 98 0.96 -12.68 -21.54
N GLY A 99 1.25 -13.29 -22.69
CA GLY A 99 2.54 -13.90 -23.01
C GLY A 99 2.92 -15.04 -22.06
N ARG A 100 3.89 -14.80 -21.18
CA ARG A 100 4.38 -15.78 -20.20
C ARG A 100 3.53 -15.81 -18.92
N ASN A 101 2.57 -14.90 -18.80
CA ASN A 101 1.78 -14.71 -17.60
C ASN A 101 0.32 -15.00 -17.94
N MET A 102 -0.44 -15.47 -16.96
CA MET A 102 -1.90 -15.49 -17.03
C MET A 102 -2.42 -14.58 -15.95
N VAL A 103 -3.34 -13.70 -16.33
CA VAL A 103 -3.85 -12.64 -15.46
C VAL A 103 -5.36 -12.73 -15.38
N MET A 104 -5.88 -12.52 -14.17
CA MET A 104 -7.29 -12.32 -13.89
C MET A 104 -7.41 -11.10 -12.98
N VAL A 105 -8.44 -10.28 -13.20
CA VAL A 105 -8.70 -9.10 -12.35
C VAL A 105 -10.03 -9.27 -11.64
N ILE A 106 -9.98 -9.08 -10.32
CA ILE A 106 -11.13 -9.15 -9.43
C ILE A 106 -11.36 -7.75 -8.85
N GLY A 107 -12.58 -7.25 -9.03
CA GLY A 107 -13.04 -5.99 -8.46
C GLY A 107 -13.73 -6.23 -7.11
N PRO A 108 -13.63 -5.29 -6.16
CA PRO A 108 -14.32 -5.40 -4.89
C PRO A 108 -15.83 -5.17 -5.04
N LEU A 109 -16.64 -5.92 -4.29
CA LEU A 109 -18.09 -5.70 -4.23
C LEU A 109 -18.44 -4.38 -3.51
N LYS A 110 -17.68 -4.05 -2.47
CA LYS A 110 -17.82 -2.80 -1.71
C LYS A 110 -16.86 -1.76 -2.24
N THR A 111 -17.37 -0.58 -2.58
CA THR A 111 -16.52 0.52 -3.03
C THR A 111 -15.67 1.06 -1.88
N LYS A 112 -14.47 1.57 -2.21
CA LYS A 112 -13.50 2.07 -1.22
C LYS A 112 -14.05 3.13 -0.27
N ALA A 113 -15.03 3.93 -0.72
CA ALA A 113 -15.72 4.91 0.12
C ALA A 113 -16.54 4.25 1.24
N THR A 114 -17.28 3.18 0.93
CA THR A 114 -18.07 2.42 1.91
C THR A 114 -17.18 1.64 2.87
N ALA A 115 -16.07 1.07 2.38
CA ALA A 115 -15.08 0.38 3.20
C ALA A 115 -14.38 1.31 4.21
N LYS A 116 -14.02 2.53 3.78
CA LYS A 116 -13.40 3.54 4.66
C LYS A 116 -14.37 4.02 5.73
N ALA A 117 -15.63 4.27 5.37
CA ALA A 117 -16.67 4.64 6.32
C ALA A 117 -16.93 3.53 7.38
N GLU A 118 -16.98 2.26 6.96
CA GLU A 118 -17.16 1.13 7.88
C GLU A 118 -15.95 0.95 8.82
N ALA A 119 -14.72 1.10 8.30
CA ALA A 119 -13.50 1.03 9.11
C ALA A 119 -13.38 2.19 10.11
N GLU A 120 -13.79 3.40 9.73
CA GLU A 120 -13.80 4.57 10.59
C GLU A 120 -14.87 4.46 11.68
N ALA A 121 -16.06 3.98 11.34
CA ALA A 121 -17.12 3.67 12.31
C ALA A 121 -16.67 2.60 13.33
N ARG A 122 -15.99 1.53 12.88
CA ARG A 122 -15.43 0.50 13.78
C ARG A 122 -14.35 1.06 14.71
N ARG A 123 -13.47 1.94 14.21
CA ARG A 123 -12.44 2.59 15.03
C ARG A 123 -13.00 3.56 16.05
N VAL A 124 -14.06 4.29 15.70
CA VAL A 124 -14.75 5.21 16.63
C VAL A 124 -15.48 4.42 17.72
N ALA A 125 -16.12 3.31 17.37
CA ALA A 125 -16.77 2.44 18.34
C ALA A 125 -15.79 1.70 19.28
N SER A 126 -14.57 1.40 18.82
CA SER A 126 -13.57 0.68 19.60
C SER A 126 -12.60 1.58 20.39
N LYS A 127 -12.81 2.91 20.42
CA LYS A 127 -11.95 3.83 21.17
C LYS A 127 -12.40 3.85 22.65
N PRO A 128 -11.67 3.24 23.60
CA PRO A 128 -11.99 3.41 25.01
C PRO A 128 -11.74 4.86 25.40
N SER A 129 -12.71 5.46 26.09
CA SER A 129 -12.59 6.76 26.74
C SER A 129 -11.51 6.70 27.82
N LYS A 130 -10.27 7.04 27.48
CA LYS A 130 -9.31 7.48 28.50
C LYS A 130 -9.59 8.94 28.84
N GLY A 131 -10.32 9.13 29.93
CA GLY A 131 -10.48 10.41 30.62
C GLY A 131 -10.42 10.21 32.14
N GLY A 132 -9.32 10.67 32.75
CA GLY A 132 -9.20 11.29 34.09
C GLY A 132 -9.53 10.50 35.37
N ALA A 133 -8.50 10.27 36.20
CA ALA A 133 -8.60 10.30 37.67
C ALA A 133 -7.23 10.70 38.27
N ASP A 134 -7.17 11.98 38.65
CA ASP A 134 -6.52 12.67 39.78
C ASP A 134 -5.04 12.48 40.21
N ALA A 135 -4.55 13.58 40.78
CA ALA A 135 -3.20 13.88 41.22
C ALA A 135 -3.01 13.78 42.75
N ALA A 136 -1.74 13.74 43.17
CA ALA A 136 -1.13 14.31 44.40
C ALA A 136 -0.64 13.37 45.55
N ALA A 137 0.60 13.69 46.00
CA ALA A 137 1.36 13.35 47.22
C ALA A 137 1.88 11.90 47.39
N ASP A 138 3.10 11.60 47.81
CA ASP A 138 4.00 12.27 48.77
C ASP A 138 5.49 11.99 48.47
N ALA A 139 6.37 12.79 49.08
CA ALA A 139 7.82 12.79 48.91
C ALA A 139 8.50 11.81 49.88
N ASP A 140 9.68 11.29 49.52
CA ASP A 140 10.80 11.19 50.47
C ASP A 140 12.13 11.14 49.70
N GLU A 141 13.08 11.89 50.25
CA GLU A 141 14.38 12.28 49.73
C GLU A 141 15.46 11.68 50.63
N THR A 142 16.44 10.97 50.05
CA THR A 142 17.82 10.89 50.56
C THR A 142 18.72 10.58 49.35
N ASP A 143 19.56 11.52 48.89
CA ASP A 143 20.96 11.75 49.33
C ASP A 143 21.85 10.50 49.12
N ASP A 144 23.05 10.53 48.52
CA ASP A 144 23.87 11.61 47.99
C ASP A 144 25.07 11.00 47.21
N VAL A 145 25.66 11.81 46.33
CA VAL A 145 27.04 11.79 45.76
C VAL A 145 27.75 10.50 45.32
N ASP A 146 28.17 10.47 44.04
CA ASP A 146 29.60 10.63 43.71
C ASP A 146 29.80 11.04 42.24
N SER A 147 30.61 12.06 42.05
CA SER A 147 31.11 12.67 40.80
C SER A 147 32.45 13.29 41.23
N PRO A 148 33.55 13.36 40.46
CA PRO A 148 33.64 13.50 39.00
C PRO A 148 34.75 12.56 38.41
N GLU A 149 35.22 12.55 37.17
CA GLU A 149 35.75 13.63 36.33
C GLU A 149 36.19 13.03 34.96
N THR A 150 36.04 13.85 33.91
CA THR A 150 36.91 14.02 32.71
C THR A 150 37.50 12.79 31.97
N THR A 151 37.28 12.72 30.66
CA THR A 151 38.34 13.01 29.68
C THR A 151 37.79 13.19 28.26
N ASP A 152 38.40 14.19 27.64
CA ASP A 152 38.31 14.72 26.29
C ASP A 152 38.84 13.74 25.23
N ALA A 153 38.28 13.74 24.01
CA ALA A 153 39.03 13.56 22.77
C ALA A 153 38.11 13.65 21.53
N ALA A 154 38.09 14.84 20.94
CA ALA A 154 37.80 15.02 19.53
C ALA A 154 39.00 14.52 18.70
N VAL A 155 38.77 13.75 17.63
CA VAL A 155 39.66 13.74 16.46
C VAL A 155 38.86 13.71 15.17
N GLU A 156 39.17 14.71 14.38
CA GLU A 156 38.72 15.08 13.05
C GLU A 156 39.37 14.18 11.97
N THR A 157 38.64 14.04 10.85
CA THR A 157 38.92 13.58 9.46
C THR A 157 40.39 13.65 8.95
N PRO A 158 40.81 12.95 7.85
CA PRO A 158 40.36 13.31 6.48
C PRO A 158 40.43 12.25 5.33
N ALA A 159 39.67 12.57 4.27
CA ALA A 159 40.01 12.56 2.82
C ALA A 159 40.48 11.30 2.05
N ALA A 160 39.77 10.98 0.96
CA ALA A 160 40.20 11.17 -0.45
C ALA A 160 39.17 10.50 -1.39
N ALA A 161 38.34 11.21 -2.16
CA ALA A 161 38.62 11.98 -3.38
C ALA A 161 38.79 11.12 -4.66
N SER A 162 37.79 11.19 -5.54
CA SER A 162 37.99 11.49 -6.98
C SER A 162 36.64 11.76 -7.66
N ALA A 163 36.45 13.02 -8.04
CA ALA A 163 35.42 13.53 -8.94
C ALA A 163 36.06 13.72 -10.36
N PRO A 164 35.57 14.62 -11.24
CA PRO A 164 34.40 14.51 -12.13
C PRO A 164 34.77 14.78 -13.60
N THR A 165 33.87 14.50 -14.56
CA THR A 165 33.79 15.11 -15.92
C THR A 165 32.55 14.51 -16.60
N ASP A 166 31.74 15.14 -17.45
CA ASP A 166 31.78 16.41 -18.17
C ASP A 166 30.34 16.67 -18.69
N ALA A 167 29.97 17.94 -18.83
CA ALA A 167 28.88 18.45 -19.68
C ALA A 167 29.44 19.75 -20.31
N PRO A 168 28.86 20.38 -21.35
CA PRO A 168 27.64 20.08 -22.15
C PRO A 168 27.85 20.25 -23.69
N THR A 169 26.86 19.88 -24.53
CA THR A 169 26.73 20.50 -25.87
C THR A 169 25.26 20.68 -26.26
N LYS A 170 24.89 21.93 -26.54
CA LYS A 170 23.71 22.33 -27.31
C LYS A 170 24.02 22.15 -28.80
N GLU A 171 23.08 21.67 -29.60
CA GLU A 171 23.05 21.97 -31.02
C GLU A 171 21.61 22.09 -31.52
N ASP A 172 21.34 23.28 -32.05
CA ASP A 172 20.19 23.70 -32.85
C ASP A 172 20.17 23.01 -34.24
N LYS A 173 19.04 23.22 -34.96
CA LYS A 173 18.64 22.83 -36.34
C LYS A 173 17.86 21.51 -36.46
N ASP A 174 16.77 21.40 -37.22
CA ASP A 174 16.31 22.08 -38.45
C ASP A 174 14.77 22.31 -38.39
N ALA A 175 14.26 23.50 -38.74
CA ALA A 175 13.66 23.89 -40.04
C ALA A 175 12.13 23.94 -40.01
#